data_AF-A0A662A773-F1
#
_entry.id   AF-A0A662A773-F1
#
_cell.length_a   1.000
_cell.length_b   1.000
_cell.length_c   1.000
_cell.angle_alpha   90.00
_cell.angle_beta   90.00
_cell.angle_gamma   90.00
#
_symmetry.space_group_name_H-M   'P 1'
#
loop_
_entity.id
_entity.type
_entity.pdbx_description
1 polymer ?
#
loop_
_entity_poly.entity_id
_entity_poly.type
_entity_poly.pdbx_seq_one_letter_code
_entity_poly.pdbx_strand_id
1 'polypeptide(L)'
;MDPPMISVFTFYPGANAEDVEQNITKKLEDHFGSISNLKKISSSSKDNTSVITLEFEWGANLDEATNEIRDAVGMAERSLPEDVESPTIFRLSTSMMPVIMFSVTSDESYEGIKDIIEDKIIQPLNRIEG
;
A
#
# COMPACT_ATOMS: atom_id res chain seq x y z
N MET A 1 5.83 -17.54 4.24
CA MET A 1 4.37 -17.35 4.24
C MET A 1 4.13 -15.87 4.35
N ASP A 2 3.42 -15.30 3.38
CA ASP A 2 3.06 -13.88 3.43
C ASP A 2 2.04 -13.66 4.56
N PRO A 3 2.17 -12.56 5.33
CA PRO A 3 1.14 -12.20 6.27
C PRO A 3 -0.17 -11.94 5.51
N PRO A 4 -1.33 -12.43 6.00
CA PRO A 4 -2.61 -12.27 5.33
C PRO A 4 -3.11 -10.83 5.52
N MET A 5 -2.47 -9.87 4.84
CA MET A 5 -2.71 -8.44 4.98
C MET A 5 -2.96 -7.78 3.62
N ILE A 6 -3.97 -6.92 3.59
CA ILE A 6 -4.29 -6.08 2.42
C ILE A 6 -4.34 -4.64 2.90
N SER A 7 -3.67 -3.75 2.18
CA SER A 7 -3.68 -2.32 2.44
C SER A 7 -4.48 -1.59 1.37
N VAL A 8 -5.22 -0.57 1.79
CA VAL A 8 -5.95 0.36 0.93
C VAL A 8 -5.33 1.73 1.11
N PHE A 9 -4.81 2.29 0.03
CA PHE A 9 -4.20 3.60 -0.01
C PHE A 9 -5.14 4.57 -0.72
N THR A 10 -5.35 5.75 -0.15
CA THR A 10 -6.15 6.80 -0.78
C THR A 10 -5.42 8.13 -0.70
N PHE A 11 -5.42 8.88 -1.80
CA PHE A 11 -4.83 10.20 -1.88
C PHE A 11 -5.93 11.26 -2.00
N TYR A 12 -5.87 12.26 -1.13
CA TYR A 12 -6.80 13.39 -1.10
C TYR A 12 -6.02 14.71 -1.07
N PRO A 13 -5.62 15.25 -2.23
CA PRO A 13 -4.74 16.41 -2.31
C PRO A 13 -5.34 17.66 -1.66
N GLY A 14 -4.55 18.36 -0.86
CA GLY A 14 -4.93 19.62 -0.20
C GLY A 14 -5.67 19.44 1.13
N ALA A 15 -5.97 18.21 1.54
CA ALA A 15 -6.62 17.93 2.82
C ALA A 15 -5.62 17.77 3.97
N ASN A 16 -5.97 18.30 5.15
CA ASN A 16 -5.21 18.05 6.38
C ASN A 16 -5.51 16.66 6.95
N ALA A 17 -4.69 16.18 7.89
CA ALA A 17 -4.84 14.85 8.48
C ALA A 17 -6.23 14.58 9.11
N GLU A 18 -6.86 15.58 9.74
CA GLU A 18 -8.18 15.44 10.38
C GLU A 18 -9.27 15.26 9.31
N ASP A 19 -9.25 16.08 8.26
CA ASP A 19 -10.20 15.98 7.15
C ASP A 19 -10.05 14.65 6.41
N VAL A 20 -8.81 14.18 6.21
CA VAL A 20 -8.54 12.85 5.65
C VAL A 20 -9.11 11.76 6.55
N GLU A 21 -8.92 11.86 7.87
CA GLU A 21 -9.45 10.87 8.81
C GLU A 21 -10.97 10.79 8.76
N GLN A 22 -11.65 11.94 8.88
CA GLN A 22 -13.11 11.98 9.01
C GLN A 22 -13.83 11.70 7.68
N ASN A 23 -13.32 12.24 6.57
CA ASN A 23 -14.02 12.18 5.28
C ASN A 23 -13.59 10.99 4.43
N ILE A 24 -12.40 10.41 4.68
CA ILE A 24 -11.87 9.29 3.88
C ILE A 24 -11.72 8.05 4.75
N THR A 25 -10.85 8.09 5.75
CA THR A 25 -10.45 6.91 6.52
C THR A 25 -11.64 6.25 7.19
N LYS A 26 -12.40 7.00 7.99
CA LYS A 26 -13.58 6.46 8.71
C LYS A 26 -14.67 5.96 7.77
N LYS A 27 -14.90 6.66 6.66
CA LYS A 27 -15.89 6.25 5.65
C LYS A 27 -15.53 4.89 5.05
N LEU A 28 -14.26 4.69 4.69
CA LEU A 28 -13.79 3.40 4.18
C LEU A 28 -13.84 2.31 5.26
N GLU A 29 -13.42 2.61 6.49
CA GLU A 29 -13.46 1.66 7.61
C GLU A 29 -14.87 1.16 7.92
N ASP A 30 -15.87 2.06 7.92
CA ASP A 30 -17.28 1.71 8.15
C ASP A 30 -17.77 0.65 7.15
N HIS A 31 -17.28 0.70 5.91
CA HIS A 31 -17.61 -0.28 4.87
C HIS A 31 -16.78 -1.56 4.93
N PHE A 32 -15.60 -1.54 5.57
CA PHE A 32 -14.74 -2.73 5.71
C PHE A 32 -15.15 -3.65 6.86
N GLY A 33 -15.97 -3.18 7.80
CA GLY A 33 -16.40 -3.97 8.96
C GLY A 33 -17.22 -5.22 8.62
N SER A 34 -17.78 -5.33 7.41
CA SER A 34 -18.55 -6.52 6.96
C SER A 34 -17.73 -7.54 6.18
N ILE A 35 -16.42 -7.33 6.03
CA ILE A 35 -15.54 -8.23 5.27
C ILE A 35 -15.30 -9.53 6.06
N SER A 36 -15.37 -10.65 5.36
CA SER A 36 -15.21 -12.00 5.92
C SER A 36 -13.78 -12.25 6.40
N ASN A 37 -13.64 -13.00 7.51
CA ASN A 37 -12.35 -13.43 8.08
C ASN A 37 -11.40 -12.28 8.46
N LEU A 38 -11.94 -11.07 8.66
CA LEU A 38 -11.18 -9.92 9.11
C LEU A 38 -10.86 -10.06 10.59
N LYS A 39 -9.57 -10.06 10.91
CA LYS A 39 -9.05 -10.18 12.28
C LYS A 39 -8.84 -8.81 12.91
N LYS A 40 -8.29 -7.87 12.15
CA LYS A 40 -8.00 -6.52 12.65
C LYS A 40 -7.99 -5.50 11.52
N ILE A 41 -8.50 -4.31 11.81
CA ILE A 41 -8.34 -3.11 10.99
C ILE A 41 -7.40 -2.17 11.73
N SER A 42 -6.48 -1.54 10.99
CA SER A 42 -5.66 -0.44 11.48
C SER A 42 -5.52 0.59 10.39
N SER A 43 -5.51 1.86 10.77
CA SER A 43 -5.41 2.96 9.81
C SER A 43 -4.45 4.04 10.27
N SER A 44 -3.94 4.79 9.31
CA SER A 44 -3.11 5.96 9.53
C SER A 44 -3.49 7.03 8.51
N SER A 45 -3.91 8.17 9.04
CA SER A 45 -4.22 9.37 8.25
C SER A 45 -3.09 10.38 8.45
N LYS A 46 -2.64 10.98 7.35
CA LYS A 46 -1.71 12.11 7.32
C LYS A 46 -2.22 13.12 6.31
N ASP A 47 -1.61 14.30 6.30
CA ASP A 47 -1.90 15.30 5.29
C ASP A 47 -1.82 14.68 3.89
N ASN A 48 -2.91 14.85 3.14
CA ASN A 48 -3.15 14.32 1.81
C ASN A 48 -3.30 12.79 1.66
N THR A 49 -3.03 11.96 2.68
CA THR A 49 -2.96 10.49 2.49
C THR A 49 -3.65 9.71 3.59
N SER A 50 -4.44 8.71 3.20
CA SER A 50 -4.99 7.70 4.09
C SER A 50 -4.42 6.33 3.74
N VAL A 51 -4.01 5.58 4.76
CA VAL A 51 -3.59 4.18 4.63
C VAL A 51 -4.38 3.34 5.61
N ILE A 52 -5.16 2.39 5.09
CA ILE A 52 -5.90 1.42 5.90
C ILE A 52 -5.28 0.05 5.65
N THR A 53 -5.03 -0.71 6.70
CA THR A 53 -4.47 -2.06 6.66
C THR A 53 -5.44 -3.03 7.32
N LEU A 54 -5.86 -4.02 6.53
CA LEU A 54 -6.79 -5.08 6.88
C LEU A 54 -5.98 -6.36 7.09
N GLU A 55 -5.93 -6.84 8.33
CA GLU A 55 -5.33 -8.12 8.71
C GLU A 55 -6.43 -9.18 8.78
N PHE A 56 -6.20 -10.31 8.12
CA PHE A 56 -7.11 -11.43 8.03
C PHE A 56 -6.65 -12.61 8.88
N GLU A 57 -7.54 -13.55 9.15
CA GLU A 57 -7.18 -14.82 9.77
C GLU A 57 -6.24 -15.66 8.89
N TRP A 58 -5.37 -16.44 9.53
CA TRP A 58 -4.47 -17.34 8.81
C TRP A 58 -5.27 -18.41 8.05
N GLY A 59 -5.03 -18.52 6.75
CA GLY A 59 -5.76 -19.43 5.86
C GLY A 59 -6.97 -18.79 5.16
N ALA A 60 -7.25 -17.51 5.39
CA ALA A 60 -8.25 -16.77 4.63
C ALA A 60 -7.89 -16.72 3.13
N ASN A 61 -8.92 -16.78 2.28
CA ASN A 61 -8.75 -16.60 0.85
C ASN A 61 -8.58 -15.09 0.54
N LEU A 62 -7.33 -14.67 0.34
CA LEU A 62 -7.04 -13.26 0.08
C LEU A 62 -7.61 -12.77 -1.26
N ASP A 63 -7.86 -13.65 -2.24
CA ASP A 63 -8.46 -13.26 -3.51
C ASP A 63 -9.94 -12.89 -3.33
N GLU A 64 -10.66 -13.69 -2.55
CA GLU A 64 -12.03 -13.39 -2.14
C GLU A 64 -12.09 -12.11 -1.30
N ALA A 65 -11.22 -11.98 -0.31
CA ALA A 65 -11.11 -10.75 0.49
C ALA A 65 -10.81 -9.52 -0.37
N THR A 66 -9.95 -9.65 -1.39
CA THR A 66 -9.64 -8.53 -2.31
C THR A 66 -10.88 -8.10 -3.10
N ASN A 67 -11.73 -9.04 -3.50
CA ASN A 67 -12.99 -8.73 -4.19
C ASN A 67 -13.98 -8.04 -3.25
N GLU A 68 -14.15 -8.56 -2.02
CA GLU A 68 -15.01 -7.92 -1.01
C GLU A 68 -14.55 -6.48 -0.69
N ILE A 69 -13.23 -6.25 -0.56
CA ILE A 69 -12.67 -4.90 -0.39
C ILE A 69 -13.01 -4.02 -1.58
N ARG A 70 -12.87 -4.52 -2.80
CA ARG A 70 -13.14 -3.76 -4.03
C ARG A 70 -14.60 -3.35 -4.12
N ASP A 71 -15.51 -4.24 -3.74
CA ASP A 71 -16.95 -3.95 -3.66
C ASP A 71 -17.26 -2.93 -2.55
N ALA A 72 -16.63 -3.07 -1.37
CA ALA A 72 -16.76 -2.13 -0.26
C ALA A 72 -16.25 -0.73 -0.62
N VAL A 73 -15.11 -0.63 -1.30
CA VAL A 73 -14.57 0.62 -1.85
C VAL A 73 -15.55 1.24 -2.83
N GLY A 74 -16.08 0.47 -3.79
CA GLY A 74 -17.05 0.99 -4.76
C GLY A 74 -18.36 1.49 -4.12
N MET A 75 -18.78 0.90 -2.99
CA MET A 75 -19.90 1.44 -2.21
C MET A 75 -19.53 2.73 -1.48
N ALA A 76 -18.32 2.79 -0.91
CA ALA A 76 -17.79 3.92 -0.17
C ALA A 76 -17.51 5.14 -1.04
N GLU A 77 -17.11 4.96 -2.32
CA GLU A 77 -16.82 6.05 -3.27
C GLU A 77 -17.97 7.06 -3.37
N ARG A 78 -19.23 6.63 -3.22
CA ARG A 78 -20.41 7.52 -3.21
C ARG A 78 -20.49 8.45 -2.00
N SER A 79 -19.74 8.15 -0.94
CA SER A 79 -19.65 8.92 0.30
C SER A 79 -18.35 9.71 0.41
N LEU A 80 -17.41 9.53 -0.53
CA LEU A 80 -16.15 10.26 -0.58
C LEU A 80 -16.34 11.61 -1.31
N PRO A 81 -15.56 12.65 -0.96
CA PRO A 81 -15.49 13.89 -1.73
C PRO A 81 -15.06 13.65 -3.19
N GLU A 82 -15.51 14.52 -4.11
CA GLU A 82 -15.20 14.41 -5.55
C GLU A 82 -13.72 14.61 -5.90
N ASP A 83 -12.98 15.33 -5.05
CA ASP A 83 -11.57 15.67 -5.27
C ASP A 83 -10.59 14.56 -4.81
N VAL A 84 -11.12 13.41 -4.38
CA VAL A 84 -10.35 12.27 -3.88
C VAL A 84 -9.96 11.34 -5.02
N GLU A 85 -8.71 10.88 -5.04
CA GLU A 85 -8.30 9.84 -5.98
C GLU A 85 -8.86 8.48 -5.55
N SER A 86 -9.29 7.67 -6.53
CA SER A 86 -9.82 6.33 -6.27
C SER A 86 -8.86 5.50 -5.41
N PRO A 87 -9.35 4.86 -4.34
CA PRO A 87 -8.52 4.05 -3.46
C PRO A 87 -7.81 2.91 -4.21
N THR A 88 -6.52 2.74 -3.96
CA THR A 88 -5.71 1.67 -4.54
C THR A 88 -5.51 0.55 -3.53
N ILE A 89 -5.79 -0.69 -3.94
CA ILE A 89 -5.70 -1.88 -3.11
C ILE A 89 -4.36 -2.58 -3.36
N PHE A 90 -3.59 -2.79 -2.30
CA PHE A 90 -2.30 -3.46 -2.31
C PHE A 90 -2.34 -4.71 -1.43
N ARG A 91 -1.97 -5.87 -1.97
CA ARG A 91 -1.72 -7.05 -1.14
C ARG A 91 -0.30 -6.97 -0.60
N LEU A 92 -0.14 -7.07 0.72
CA LEU A 92 1.18 -7.12 1.31
C LEU A 92 1.80 -8.49 0.98
N SER A 93 2.95 -8.49 0.34
CA SER A 93 3.77 -9.69 0.17
C SER A 93 5.15 -9.42 0.75
N THR A 94 5.71 -10.42 1.45
CA THR A 94 7.08 -10.35 1.97
C THR A 94 8.11 -10.21 0.86
N SER A 95 7.75 -10.55 -0.39
CA SER A 95 8.57 -10.30 -1.58
C SER A 95 8.74 -8.82 -1.93
N MET A 96 7.81 -7.95 -1.52
CA MET A 96 7.91 -6.50 -1.76
C MET A 96 8.72 -5.77 -0.69
N MET A 97 9.00 -6.42 0.44
CA MET A 97 9.83 -5.83 1.48
C MET A 97 11.29 -5.93 1.05
N PRO A 98 12.01 -4.80 0.89
CA PRO A 98 13.41 -4.86 0.51
C PRO A 98 14.19 -5.59 1.61
N VAL A 99 14.78 -6.73 1.27
CA VAL A 99 15.64 -7.49 2.21
C VAL A 99 16.92 -6.71 2.51
N ILE A 100 17.42 -5.95 1.52
CA ILE A 100 18.60 -5.08 1.64
C ILE A 100 18.33 -3.78 0.88
N MET A 101 18.67 -2.64 1.50
CA MET A 101 18.71 -1.34 0.83
C MET A 101 20.17 -0.90 0.67
N PHE A 102 20.57 -0.57 -0.56
CA PHE A 102 21.89 -0.02 -0.86
C PHE A 102 21.77 1.47 -1.18
N SER A 103 22.70 2.27 -0.65
CA SER A 103 22.89 3.66 -1.06
C SER A 103 24.30 3.81 -1.61
N VAL A 104 24.44 4.43 -2.79
CA VAL A 104 25.72 4.62 -3.47
C VAL A 104 25.99 6.12 -3.58
N THR A 105 27.17 6.53 -3.13
CA THR A 105 27.63 7.93 -3.18
C THR A 105 28.94 8.01 -3.96
N SER A 106 29.18 9.13 -4.63
CA SER A 106 30.43 9.43 -5.32
C SER A 106 30.88 10.84 -5.01
N ASP A 107 32.20 11.03 -4.86
CA ASP A 107 32.81 12.32 -4.56
C ASP A 107 32.82 13.27 -5.76
N GLU A 108 32.65 12.73 -6.99
CA GLU A 108 32.58 13.51 -8.24
C GLU A 108 31.35 13.12 -9.06
N SER A 109 30.76 14.09 -9.77
CA SER A 109 29.62 13.82 -10.66
C SER A 109 30.11 13.10 -11.92
N TYR A 110 30.01 11.77 -11.92
CA TYR A 110 30.38 10.94 -13.06
C TYR A 110 29.13 10.56 -13.85
N GLU A 111 28.98 11.06 -15.08
CA GLU A 111 27.80 10.80 -15.93
C GLU A 111 27.52 9.30 -16.13
N GLY A 112 28.56 8.46 -16.11
CA GLY A 112 28.44 7.00 -16.27
C GLY A 112 28.18 6.22 -14.97
N ILE A 113 27.95 6.87 -13.83
CA ILE A 113 27.82 6.14 -12.56
C ILE A 113 26.56 5.28 -12.52
N LYS A 114 25.50 5.73 -13.20
CA LYS A 114 24.27 4.96 -13.35
C LYS A 114 24.55 3.65 -14.10
N ASP A 115 25.25 3.72 -15.23
CA ASP A 115 25.58 2.55 -16.05
C ASP A 115 26.49 1.57 -15.29
N ILE A 116 27.46 2.08 -14.52
CA ILE A 116 28.31 1.25 -13.66
C ILE A 116 27.48 0.54 -12.58
N ILE A 117 26.56 1.24 -11.92
CA ILE A 117 25.68 0.64 -10.90
C ILE A 117 24.78 -0.42 -11.53
N GLU A 118 24.17 -0.12 -12.68
CA GLU A 118 23.28 -1.03 -13.40
C GLU A 118 24.01 -2.31 -13.81
N ASP A 119 25.15 -2.19 -14.50
CA ASP A 119 25.87 -3.33 -15.08
C ASP A 119 26.68 -4.13 -14.06
N LYS A 120 27.31 -3.47 -13.08
CA LYS A 120 28.23 -4.14 -12.15
C LYS A 120 27.61 -4.52 -10.82
N ILE A 121 26.53 -3.86 -10.41
CA ILE A 121 25.90 -4.09 -9.09
C ILE A 121 24.53 -4.73 -9.26
N ILE A 122 23.61 -4.07 -9.98
CA ILE A 122 22.21 -4.51 -10.09
C ILE A 122 22.11 -5.80 -10.89
N GLN A 123 22.69 -5.86 -12.09
CA GLN A 123 22.60 -7.03 -12.99
C GLN A 123 23.15 -8.32 -12.34
N PRO A 124 24.33 -8.34 -11.68
CA PRO A 124 24.80 -9.53 -10.99
C PRO A 124 23.94 -9.92 -9.80
N LEU A 125 23.44 -8.97 -9.00
CA LEU A 125 22.57 -9.25 -7.86
C LEU A 125 21.25 -9.89 -8.29
N ASN A 126 20.63 -9.41 -9.37
CA ASN A 126 19.40 -9.98 -9.92
C ASN A 126 19.55 -11.42 -10.45
N ARG A 127 20.78 -11.89 -10.69
CA ARG A 127 21.08 -13.26 -11.16
C ARG A 127 21.34 -14.24 -10.03
N ILE A 128 21.44 -13.77 -8.79
CA ILE A 128 21.55 -14.64 -7.63
C ILE A 128 20.18 -15.29 -7.42
N GLU A 129 20.16 -16.62 -7.30
CA GLU A 129 18.92 -17.34 -6.98
C GLU A 129 18.38 -16.88 -5.62
N GLY A 130 17.09 -16.52 -5.60
CA GLY A 130 16.30 -16.21 -4.42
C GLY A 130 15.11 -17.13 -4.31
#